data_AF-A0A8T4BBE3-F1
#
_entry.id   AF-A0A8T4BBE3-F1
#
_cell.length_a   1.000
_cell.length_b   1.000
_cell.length_c   1.000
_cell.angle_alpha   90.00
_cell.angle_beta   90.00
_cell.angle_gamma   90.00
#
_symmetry.space_group_name_H-M   'P 1'
#
loop_
_entity.id
_entity.type
_entity.pdbx_description
1 polymer ?
#
loop_
_entity_poly.entity_id
_entity_poly.type
_entity_poly.pdbx_seq_one_letter_code
_entity_poly.pdbx_strand_id
1 'polypeptide(L)'
;MNKESKKWATITMVSLLILISSSLSGCLEEESIELYNSSNDPDPISQDCLNHDGLARHDHATLQIFINGEQELIPANVGIMTDICNQEGEEMHAVHTHDSSGRLHIESNEDIDIPIGVFFDIWGHHFDETGIFEYRVNSTHELIMTVGGQQINEYDDYLLVNTSDIIEIRYQEK
;
A
#
# COMPACT_ATOMS: atom_id res chain seq x y z
N MET A 1 -23.89 69.86 -44.01
CA MET A 1 -23.99 69.11 -45.28
C MET A 1 -23.71 67.65 -44.95
N ASN A 2 -24.75 66.81 -44.98
CA ASN A 2 -24.80 65.33 -44.96
C ASN A 2 -24.09 64.56 -43.82
N LYS A 3 -24.52 63.39 -43.35
CA LYS A 3 -25.79 62.62 -43.29
C LYS A 3 -25.42 61.35 -42.48
N GLU A 4 -26.27 60.94 -41.53
CA GLU A 4 -26.60 59.55 -41.14
C GLU A 4 -25.50 58.46 -41.15
N SER A 5 -25.12 57.90 -40.00
CA SER A 5 -25.71 56.70 -39.36
C SER A 5 -25.24 55.34 -39.91
N LYS A 6 -24.67 54.50 -39.04
CA LYS A 6 -25.22 53.20 -38.59
C LYS A 6 -24.16 52.34 -37.89
N LYS A 7 -24.70 51.50 -36.99
CA LYS A 7 -24.08 50.45 -36.16
C LYS A 7 -23.28 49.47 -37.05
N TRP A 8 -22.39 48.61 -36.54
CA TRP A 8 -22.68 47.30 -35.95
C TRP A 8 -21.38 46.74 -35.36
N ALA A 9 -21.47 46.12 -34.18
CA ALA A 9 -20.39 45.40 -33.53
C ALA A 9 -19.98 44.15 -34.31
N THR A 10 -18.68 43.85 -34.37
CA THR A 10 -18.18 42.48 -34.44
C THR A 10 -16.86 42.37 -33.66
N ILE A 11 -16.90 41.48 -32.68
CA ILE A 11 -15.81 41.02 -31.82
C ILE A 11 -14.98 40.00 -32.60
N THR A 12 -13.64 40.07 -32.51
CA THR A 12 -12.71 38.94 -32.39
C THR A 12 -11.29 39.49 -32.35
N MET A 13 -10.68 39.57 -31.17
CA MET A 13 -9.26 39.89 -31.03
C MET A 13 -8.53 38.61 -30.63
N VAL A 14 -7.94 37.95 -31.62
CA VAL A 14 -6.97 36.87 -31.42
C VAL A 14 -5.59 37.42 -31.77
N SER A 15 -4.75 37.45 -30.74
CA SER A 15 -3.29 37.27 -30.74
C SER A 15 -2.39 38.26 -31.49
N LEU A 16 -1.54 38.99 -30.74
CA LEU A 16 -0.10 39.00 -31.03
C LEU A 16 0.73 39.37 -29.79
N LEU A 17 1.65 38.46 -29.43
CA LEU A 17 2.68 38.57 -28.39
C LEU A 17 3.59 39.80 -28.55
N ILE A 18 4.21 40.25 -27.44
CA ILE A 18 5.68 40.25 -27.22
C ILE A 18 6.04 40.88 -25.84
N LEU A 19 6.52 39.99 -24.96
CA LEU A 19 7.69 40.07 -24.07
C LEU A 19 8.03 41.37 -23.30
N ILE A 20 8.01 41.28 -21.97
CA ILE A 20 9.13 41.74 -21.12
C ILE A 20 9.34 40.71 -19.99
N SER A 21 10.53 40.10 -20.00
CA SER A 21 11.06 39.14 -19.04
C SER A 21 11.79 39.83 -17.89
N SER A 22 11.42 39.51 -16.64
CA SER A 22 12.36 39.51 -15.50
C SER A 22 11.73 38.80 -14.29
N SER A 23 12.16 37.55 -14.09
CA SER A 23 12.26 36.86 -12.80
C SER A 23 11.06 36.92 -11.85
N LEU A 24 9.92 36.39 -12.29
CA LEU A 24 8.94 35.82 -11.36
C LEU A 24 8.40 34.52 -11.94
N SER A 25 9.32 33.63 -12.35
CA SER A 25 9.07 32.20 -12.18
C SER A 25 9.19 31.92 -10.69
N GLY A 26 8.20 32.37 -9.92
CA GLY A 26 7.72 31.54 -8.85
C GLY A 26 7.15 30.32 -9.54
N CYS A 27 8.03 29.38 -9.88
CA CYS A 27 7.63 28.00 -10.06
C CYS A 27 6.94 27.69 -8.73
N LEU A 28 5.62 27.56 -8.75
CA LEU A 28 4.98 26.77 -7.72
C LEU A 28 5.59 25.39 -7.91
N GLU A 29 6.66 25.10 -7.18
CA GLU A 29 7.03 23.73 -6.85
C GLU A 29 5.79 23.19 -6.16
N GLU A 30 5.00 22.41 -6.89
CA GLU A 30 4.12 21.46 -6.24
C GLU A 30 5.06 20.55 -5.45
N GLU A 31 5.24 20.86 -4.17
CA GLU A 31 5.78 19.92 -3.20
C GLU A 31 4.82 18.73 -3.22
N SER A 32 5.13 17.72 -4.02
CA SER A 32 4.47 16.43 -3.95
C SER A 32 4.78 15.88 -2.57
N ILE A 33 3.82 16.02 -1.64
CA ILE A 33 3.90 15.36 -0.34
C ILE A 33 3.81 13.87 -0.64
N GLU A 34 4.96 13.20 -0.73
CA GLU A 34 4.99 11.74 -0.79
C GLU A 34 4.40 11.23 0.53
N LEU A 35 3.32 10.45 0.40
CA LEU A 35 2.75 9.75 1.54
C LEU A 35 3.80 8.80 2.10
N TYR A 36 4.06 8.91 3.40
CA TYR A 36 4.89 7.94 4.11
C TYR A 36 4.38 6.52 3.85
N ASN A 37 5.29 5.61 3.55
CA ASN A 37 5.01 4.21 3.27
C ASN A 37 6.05 3.36 4.01
N SER A 38 5.56 2.48 4.90
CA SER A 38 6.41 1.60 5.71
C SER A 38 7.18 0.59 4.85
N SER A 39 6.64 0.16 3.71
CA SER A 39 7.32 -0.79 2.81
C SER A 39 8.55 -0.22 2.10
N ASN A 40 8.84 1.08 2.26
CA ASN A 40 10.07 1.69 1.76
C ASN A 40 11.30 1.39 2.63
N ASP A 41 11.10 0.92 3.87
CA ASP A 41 12.16 0.46 4.79
C ASP A 41 11.79 -0.95 5.29
N PRO A 42 11.83 -1.96 4.41
CA PRO A 42 11.24 -3.26 4.69
C PRO A 42 12.06 -4.05 5.73
N ASP A 43 11.39 -4.87 6.52
CA ASP A 43 12.03 -5.78 7.46
C ASP A 43 13.00 -6.72 6.72
N PRO A 44 14.22 -6.99 7.22
CA PRO A 44 15.16 -7.91 6.59
C PRO A 44 14.59 -9.30 6.25
N ILE A 45 13.67 -9.83 7.06
CA ILE A 45 13.00 -11.13 6.82
C ILE A 45 12.20 -11.11 5.51
N SER A 46 11.74 -9.94 5.05
CA SER A 46 11.08 -9.79 3.74
C SER A 46 11.98 -10.20 2.57
N GLN A 47 13.30 -10.32 2.77
CA GLN A 47 14.26 -10.72 1.74
C GLN A 47 14.64 -12.20 1.81
N ASP A 48 14.18 -12.92 2.84
CA ASP A 48 14.49 -14.34 3.00
C ASP A 48 13.71 -15.17 1.98
N CYS A 49 14.45 -15.92 1.17
CA CYS A 49 13.91 -16.83 0.18
C CYS A 49 13.94 -18.27 0.70
N LEU A 50 12.92 -19.05 0.31
CA LEU A 50 12.78 -20.44 0.70
C LEU A 50 12.09 -21.27 -0.39
N ASN A 51 12.09 -22.59 -0.17
CA ASN A 51 11.22 -23.54 -0.84
C ASN A 51 10.41 -24.33 0.20
N HIS A 52 9.47 -25.16 -0.25
CA HIS A 52 8.61 -25.94 0.65
C HIS A 52 9.32 -27.09 1.38
N ASP A 53 10.60 -27.37 1.12
CA ASP A 53 11.28 -28.56 1.59
C ASP A 53 12.16 -28.28 2.83
N GLY A 54 12.02 -29.13 3.86
CA GLY A 54 12.90 -29.10 5.02
C GLY A 54 12.72 -27.90 5.96
N LEU A 55 11.59 -27.18 5.84
CA LEU A 55 11.26 -26.02 6.66
C LEU A 55 11.25 -26.36 8.16
N ALA A 56 11.84 -25.47 8.96
CA ALA A 56 11.75 -25.52 10.41
C ALA A 56 10.38 -25.06 10.90
N ARG A 57 9.76 -24.14 10.15
CA ARG A 57 8.46 -23.55 10.47
C ARG A 57 7.56 -23.53 9.23
N HIS A 58 6.30 -23.93 9.42
CA HIS A 58 5.25 -23.88 8.41
C HIS A 58 3.89 -23.72 9.09
N ASP A 59 3.41 -22.48 9.17
CA ASP A 59 2.12 -22.10 9.72
C ASP A 59 1.22 -21.44 8.66
N HIS A 60 -0.06 -21.27 8.99
CA HIS A 60 -1.02 -20.54 8.15
C HIS A 60 -1.80 -19.54 8.99
N ALA A 61 -2.11 -18.40 8.40
CA ALA A 61 -3.05 -17.42 8.92
C ALA A 61 -4.05 -17.01 7.83
N THR A 62 -5.19 -16.42 8.20
CA THR A 62 -6.13 -15.82 7.24
C THR A 62 -6.19 -14.33 7.47
N LEU A 63 -5.88 -13.54 6.45
CA LEU A 63 -5.95 -12.08 6.47
C LEU A 63 -7.13 -11.59 5.65
N GLN A 64 -7.94 -10.72 6.24
CA GLN A 64 -9.01 -9.99 5.59
C GLN A 64 -8.81 -8.50 5.78
N ILE A 65 -8.92 -7.74 4.69
CA ILE A 65 -8.76 -6.30 4.71
C ILE A 65 -10.07 -5.68 4.23
N PHE A 66 -10.56 -4.69 4.97
CA PHE A 66 -11.76 -3.93 4.62
C PHE A 66 -11.45 -2.45 4.61
N ILE A 67 -11.80 -1.78 3.52
CA ILE A 67 -11.70 -0.34 3.37
C ILE A 67 -13.11 0.21 3.23
N ASN A 68 -13.56 0.98 4.22
CA ASN A 68 -14.90 1.57 4.29
C ASN A 68 -16.03 0.55 4.08
N GLY A 69 -15.83 -0.68 4.56
CA GLY A 69 -16.79 -1.78 4.45
C GLY A 69 -16.70 -2.60 3.16
N GLU A 70 -15.87 -2.20 2.19
CA GLU A 70 -15.57 -2.99 1.00
C GLU A 70 -14.34 -3.87 1.26
N GLN A 71 -14.40 -5.14 0.85
CA GLN A 71 -13.30 -6.08 1.06
C GLN A 71 -12.22 -5.89 -0.01
N GLU A 72 -10.99 -5.62 0.42
CA GLU A 72 -9.82 -5.63 -0.44
C GLU A 72 -9.27 -7.06 -0.55
N LEU A 73 -9.18 -7.57 -1.78
CA LEU A 73 -8.70 -8.91 -2.03
C LEU A 73 -7.18 -8.93 -2.13
N ILE A 74 -6.58 -9.85 -1.39
CA ILE A 74 -5.16 -10.15 -1.51
C ILE A 74 -4.96 -10.98 -2.80
N PRO A 75 -4.06 -10.60 -3.71
CA PRO A 75 -3.79 -11.37 -4.91
C PRO A 75 -3.23 -12.77 -4.60
N ALA A 76 -3.39 -13.67 -5.57
CA ALA A 76 -2.64 -14.93 -5.57
C ALA A 76 -1.16 -14.68 -5.91
N ASN A 77 -0.28 -15.55 -5.41
CA ASN A 77 1.16 -15.54 -5.70
C ASN A 77 1.89 -14.28 -5.20
N VAL A 78 1.38 -13.61 -4.16
CA VAL A 78 2.16 -12.56 -3.48
C VAL A 78 3.35 -13.25 -2.82
N GLY A 79 4.55 -12.71 -3.04
CA GLY A 79 5.79 -13.29 -2.50
C GLY A 79 6.24 -14.58 -3.18
N ILE A 80 5.75 -14.90 -4.37
CA ILE A 80 6.20 -16.07 -5.16
C ILE A 80 6.82 -15.59 -6.47
N MET A 81 8.00 -16.13 -6.83
CA MET A 81 8.72 -15.84 -8.08
C MET A 81 8.95 -14.34 -8.30
N THR A 82 9.25 -13.61 -7.22
CA THR A 82 9.52 -12.17 -7.25
C THR A 82 10.91 -11.90 -7.85
N ASP A 83 11.26 -10.64 -8.07
CA ASP A 83 12.62 -10.28 -8.52
C ASP A 83 13.70 -10.65 -7.48
N ILE A 84 13.32 -10.79 -6.21
CA ILE A 84 14.19 -11.17 -5.09
C ILE A 84 14.29 -12.70 -5.01
N CYS A 85 13.16 -13.39 -4.99
CA CYS A 85 13.07 -14.85 -4.83
C CYS A 85 12.67 -15.52 -6.15
N ASN A 86 13.61 -15.60 -7.10
CA ASN A 86 13.46 -16.32 -8.37
C ASN A 86 14.71 -17.10 -8.79
N GLN A 87 15.59 -17.43 -7.83
CA GLN A 87 16.90 -17.99 -8.10
C GLN A 87 17.13 -19.29 -7.33
N GLU A 88 17.91 -20.18 -7.91
CA GLU A 88 18.53 -21.32 -7.21
C GLU A 88 17.57 -22.29 -6.48
N GLY A 89 16.29 -22.32 -6.86
CA GLY A 89 15.29 -23.24 -6.30
C GLY A 89 14.63 -22.76 -5.01
N GLU A 90 14.86 -21.51 -4.61
CA GLU A 90 14.14 -20.79 -3.56
C GLU A 90 13.25 -19.73 -4.21
N GLU A 91 11.95 -20.03 -4.31
CA GLU A 91 11.01 -19.33 -5.19
C GLU A 91 9.99 -18.51 -4.40
N MET A 92 10.07 -18.49 -3.08
CA MET A 92 9.06 -17.86 -2.23
C MET A 92 9.69 -17.12 -1.08
N HIS A 93 9.03 -16.04 -0.65
CA HIS A 93 9.38 -15.32 0.55
C HIS A 93 8.81 -16.01 1.81
N ALA A 94 9.34 -15.63 2.98
CA ALA A 94 8.93 -16.13 4.29
C ALA A 94 7.42 -16.03 4.55
N VAL A 95 6.75 -15.00 4.01
CA VAL A 95 5.29 -14.90 4.02
C VAL A 95 4.75 -14.71 2.61
N HIS A 96 3.86 -15.59 2.17
CA HIS A 96 3.36 -15.59 0.78
C HIS A 96 1.92 -16.12 0.65
N THR A 97 1.32 -15.96 -0.54
CA THR A 97 -0.01 -16.51 -0.86
C THR A 97 0.03 -17.41 -2.09
N HIS A 98 -0.75 -18.50 -2.08
CA HIS A 98 -0.95 -19.35 -3.28
C HIS A 98 -2.22 -19.00 -4.05
N ASP A 99 -3.19 -18.35 -3.39
CA ASP A 99 -4.47 -17.98 -3.98
C ASP A 99 -5.00 -16.66 -3.39
N SER A 100 -6.17 -16.23 -3.84
CA SER A 100 -6.81 -14.98 -3.41
C SER A 100 -7.78 -15.13 -2.24
N SER A 101 -7.68 -16.22 -1.46
CA SER A 101 -8.54 -16.43 -0.28
C SER A 101 -8.13 -15.59 0.93
N GLY A 102 -6.95 -14.95 0.87
CA GLY A 102 -6.32 -14.28 2.00
C GLY A 102 -5.57 -15.22 2.94
N ARG A 103 -5.39 -16.49 2.56
CA ARG A 103 -4.58 -17.44 3.32
C ARG A 103 -3.09 -17.14 3.16
N LEU A 104 -2.48 -16.67 4.23
CA LEU A 104 -1.04 -16.45 4.34
C LEU A 104 -0.35 -17.77 4.70
N HIS A 105 0.72 -18.07 3.97
CA HIS A 105 1.70 -19.08 4.32
C HIS A 105 2.84 -18.42 5.07
N ILE A 106 3.18 -18.93 6.26
CA ILE A 106 4.27 -18.43 7.08
C ILE A 106 5.29 -19.55 7.21
N GLU A 107 6.38 -19.43 6.48
CA GLU A 107 7.35 -20.50 6.28
C GLU A 107 8.75 -19.95 6.55
N SER A 108 9.61 -20.75 7.19
CA SER A 108 11.00 -20.37 7.40
C SER A 108 11.90 -21.61 7.58
N ASN A 109 13.15 -21.45 7.16
CA ASN A 109 14.23 -22.41 7.41
C ASN A 109 14.69 -22.40 8.88
N GLU A 110 14.28 -21.39 9.64
CA GLU A 110 14.56 -21.25 11.07
C GLU A 110 13.25 -21.13 11.88
N ASP A 111 13.29 -21.53 13.15
CA ASP A 111 12.17 -21.37 14.08
C ASP A 111 12.19 -19.94 14.64
N ILE A 112 11.74 -18.98 13.82
CA ILE A 112 11.71 -17.55 14.12
C ILE A 112 10.29 -17.01 14.12
N ASP A 113 10.02 -16.01 14.96
CA ASP A 113 8.78 -15.25 14.95
C ASP A 113 8.83 -14.22 13.81
N ILE A 114 7.73 -14.10 13.06
CA ILE A 114 7.65 -13.24 11.87
C ILE A 114 6.48 -12.26 12.08
N PRO A 115 6.72 -10.93 12.05
CA PRO A 115 5.66 -9.94 12.12
C PRO A 115 4.82 -9.92 10.83
N ILE A 116 3.54 -9.54 10.94
CA ILE A 116 2.67 -9.40 9.77
C ILE A 116 3.14 -8.28 8.83
N GLY A 117 3.87 -7.27 9.33
CA GLY A 117 4.50 -6.23 8.52
C GLY A 117 5.36 -6.78 7.39
N VAL A 118 6.06 -7.90 7.62
CA VAL A 118 6.86 -8.60 6.61
C VAL A 118 6.04 -8.95 5.37
N PHE A 119 4.79 -9.37 5.54
CA PHE A 119 3.91 -9.66 4.40
C PHE A 119 3.58 -8.39 3.60
N PHE A 120 3.33 -7.27 4.27
CA PHE A 120 3.04 -6.00 3.63
C PHE A 120 4.26 -5.41 2.92
N ASP A 121 5.46 -5.62 3.46
CA ASP A 121 6.72 -5.29 2.80
C ASP A 121 6.91 -6.09 1.51
N ILE A 122 6.70 -7.41 1.56
CA ILE A 122 6.76 -8.30 0.39
C ILE A 122 5.70 -7.91 -0.66
N TRP A 123 4.50 -7.54 -0.20
CA TRP A 123 3.43 -7.10 -1.08
C TRP A 123 3.65 -5.67 -1.63
N GLY A 124 4.53 -4.89 -0.99
CA GLY A 124 4.87 -3.53 -1.40
C GLY A 124 3.87 -2.47 -0.96
N HIS A 125 3.18 -2.69 0.15
CA HIS A 125 2.13 -1.81 0.65
C HIS A 125 2.41 -1.31 2.06
N HIS A 126 2.05 -0.05 2.31
CA HIS A 126 2.08 0.48 3.66
C HIS A 126 1.10 -0.26 4.56
N PHE A 127 1.56 -0.60 5.76
CA PHE A 127 0.76 -1.00 6.88
C PHE A 127 1.55 -0.71 8.16
N ASP A 128 0.95 0.06 9.08
CA ASP A 128 1.37 0.26 10.47
C ASP A 128 0.21 0.95 11.23
N GLU A 129 0.43 1.43 12.46
CA GLU A 129 -0.61 2.10 13.25
C GLU A 129 -1.14 3.40 12.60
N THR A 130 -0.44 3.95 11.61
CA THR A 130 -0.80 5.19 10.93
C THR A 130 -1.71 4.97 9.72
N GLY A 131 -1.80 3.75 9.19
CA GLY A 131 -2.63 3.47 8.03
C GLY A 131 -2.38 2.15 7.32
N ILE A 132 -3.04 2.02 6.17
CA ILE A 132 -2.90 0.90 5.23
C ILE A 132 -3.02 1.41 3.80
N PHE A 133 -2.21 0.92 2.87
CA PHE A 133 -2.16 1.41 1.48
C PHE A 133 -1.96 2.93 1.41
N GLU A 134 -2.84 3.68 0.75
CA GLU A 134 -2.92 5.15 0.74
C GLU A 134 -3.80 5.73 1.86
N TYR A 135 -4.53 4.91 2.60
CA TYR A 135 -5.46 5.33 3.65
C TYR A 135 -4.71 5.64 4.94
N ARG A 136 -4.98 6.81 5.53
CA ARG A 136 -4.30 7.30 6.74
C ARG A 136 -5.29 7.64 7.84
N VAL A 137 -5.00 7.15 9.05
CA VAL A 137 -5.74 7.48 10.26
C VAL A 137 -5.73 8.99 10.47
N ASN A 138 -6.89 9.56 10.76
CA ASN A 138 -7.04 11.01 10.95
C ASN A 138 -8.17 11.33 11.93
N SER A 139 -8.69 12.57 11.93
CA SER A 139 -9.76 12.96 12.84
C SER A 139 -11.09 12.24 12.57
N THR A 140 -11.33 11.83 11.33
CA THR A 140 -12.59 11.23 10.86
C THR A 140 -12.52 9.72 10.64
N HIS A 141 -11.33 9.17 10.39
CA HIS A 141 -11.15 7.75 10.10
C HIS A 141 -10.16 7.10 11.07
N GLU A 142 -10.34 5.81 11.29
CA GLU A 142 -9.52 4.94 12.11
C GLU A 142 -9.12 3.66 11.36
N LEU A 143 -8.07 3.02 11.85
CA LEU A 143 -7.64 1.68 11.47
C LEU A 143 -7.85 0.78 12.68
N ILE A 144 -8.55 -0.33 12.51
CA ILE A 144 -8.78 -1.34 13.55
C ILE A 144 -8.21 -2.65 13.05
N MET A 145 -7.34 -3.28 13.84
CA MET A 145 -6.90 -4.64 13.63
C MET A 145 -7.51 -5.54 14.71
N THR A 146 -8.03 -6.70 14.30
CA THR A 146 -8.48 -7.74 15.24
C THR A 146 -7.92 -9.09 14.87
N VAL A 147 -7.71 -9.95 15.87
CA VAL A 147 -7.36 -11.35 15.69
C VAL A 147 -8.30 -12.19 16.54
N GLY A 148 -9.05 -13.09 15.92
CA GLY A 148 -10.10 -13.86 16.62
C GLY A 148 -11.17 -12.97 17.25
N GLY A 149 -11.38 -11.77 16.70
CA GLY A 149 -12.30 -10.75 17.22
C GLY A 149 -11.78 -9.98 18.43
N GLN A 150 -10.54 -10.21 18.88
CA GLN A 150 -9.88 -9.36 19.88
C GLN A 150 -9.10 -8.26 19.18
N GLN A 151 -9.25 -7.01 19.65
CA GLN A 151 -8.51 -5.88 19.07
C GLN A 151 -7.02 -5.97 19.43
N ILE A 152 -6.17 -5.80 18.42
CA ILE A 152 -4.70 -5.80 18.48
C ILE A 152 -4.23 -4.40 18.13
N ASN A 153 -3.26 -3.87 18.88
CA ASN A 153 -2.72 -2.52 18.68
C ASN A 153 -1.24 -2.54 18.29
N GLU A 154 -0.68 -3.73 18.07
CA GLU A 154 0.67 -3.99 17.60
C GLU A 154 0.79 -3.81 16.07
N TYR A 155 -0.32 -3.85 15.32
CA TYR A 155 -0.34 -3.63 13.87
C TYR A 155 0.72 -4.43 13.10
N ASP A 156 1.65 -3.75 12.43
CA ASP A 156 2.73 -4.36 11.64
C ASP A 156 3.69 -5.18 12.51
N ASP A 157 3.89 -4.81 13.77
CA ASP A 157 4.66 -5.57 14.76
C ASP A 157 3.94 -6.84 15.27
N TYR A 158 2.67 -7.09 14.87
CA TYR A 158 1.94 -8.27 15.32
C TYR A 158 2.60 -9.57 14.81
N LEU A 159 3.11 -10.37 15.75
CA LEU A 159 3.78 -11.64 15.44
C LEU A 159 2.77 -12.71 15.02
N LEU A 160 3.00 -13.30 13.85
CA LEU A 160 2.16 -14.34 13.26
C LEU A 160 2.39 -15.70 13.90
N VAL A 161 2.24 -15.85 15.22
CA VAL A 161 2.55 -17.09 15.96
C VAL A 161 1.28 -17.86 16.31
N ASN A 162 1.20 -19.13 15.91
CA ASN A 162 0.05 -20.02 16.17
C ASN A 162 -1.32 -19.45 15.72
N THR A 163 -1.36 -18.68 14.64
CA THR A 163 -2.55 -17.93 14.20
C THR A 163 -3.55 -18.78 13.42
N SER A 164 -4.29 -19.66 14.12
CA SER A 164 -5.46 -20.33 13.54
C SER A 164 -6.70 -19.43 13.39
N ASP A 165 -6.65 -18.21 13.93
CA ASP A 165 -7.73 -17.23 13.88
C ASP A 165 -7.63 -16.30 12.66
N ILE A 166 -8.76 -15.67 12.32
CA ILE A 166 -8.81 -14.65 11.28
C ILE A 166 -8.22 -13.35 11.81
N ILE A 167 -7.29 -12.78 11.05
CA ILE A 167 -6.77 -11.44 11.19
C ILE A 167 -7.62 -10.53 10.30
N GLU A 168 -8.32 -9.57 10.90
CA GLU A 168 -9.16 -8.60 10.18
C GLU A 168 -8.60 -7.19 10.40
N ILE A 169 -8.29 -6.49 9.31
CA ILE A 169 -7.89 -5.09 9.30
C ILE A 169 -9.00 -4.27 8.66
N ARG A 170 -9.46 -3.21 9.33
CA ARG A 170 -10.53 -2.33 8.85
C ARG A 170 -10.10 -0.87 8.90
N TYR A 171 -10.10 -0.21 7.75
CA TYR A 171 -10.09 1.25 7.70
C TYR A 171 -11.54 1.76 7.55
N GLN A 172 -11.98 2.64 8.44
CA GLN A 172 -13.39 3.09 8.49
C GLN A 172 -13.55 4.48 9.11
N GLU A 173 -14.73 5.09 8.90
CA GLU A 173 -15.16 6.29 9.64
C GLU A 173 -15.42 5.94 11.12
N LYS A 174 -15.09 6.88 12.02
CA LYS A 174 -15.27 6.74 13.49
C LYS A 174 -16.71 6.89 13.97
#